data_AF-A0A023X775-F1
#
_entry.id   AF-A0A023X775-F1
#
_cell.length_a   1.000
_cell.length_b   1.000
_cell.length_c   1.000
_cell.angle_alpha   90.00
_cell.angle_beta   90.00
_cell.angle_gamma   90.00
#
_symmetry.space_group_name_H-M   'P 1'
#
loop_
_entity.id
_entity.type
_entity.pdbx_description
1 polymer ?
#
loop_
_entity_poly.entity_id
_entity_poly.type
_entity_poly.pdbx_seq_one_letter_code
_entity_poly.pdbx_strand_id
1 'polypeptide(L)' 'MVEGMMGGAGMAGMWIPFLSGMAFLTWVLAGVLRRKERPVAARAATAEDVLRERLARGEISPREFERALRALKNS' A
#
# COMPACT_ATOMS: atom_id res chain seq x y z
N MET A 1 43.93 9.52 -17.48
CA MET A 1 43.15 9.13 -16.30
C MET A 1 41.70 8.92 -16.75
N VAL A 2 41.36 7.69 -17.14
CA VAL A 2 39.96 7.28 -17.30
C VAL A 2 39.82 5.97 -16.53
N GLU A 3 39.99 6.07 -15.22
CA GLU A 3 39.71 4.99 -14.29
C GLU A 3 38.40 5.34 -13.57
N GLY A 4 37.42 4.43 -13.62
CA GLY A 4 36.33 4.42 -12.64
C GLY A 4 34.87 4.37 -13.13
N MET A 5 34.57 4.22 -14.43
CA MET A 5 33.16 4.32 -14.90
C MET A 5 32.67 3.14 -15.77
N MET A 6 33.11 1.90 -15.52
CA MET A 6 32.58 0.72 -16.21
C MET A 6 32.44 -0.48 -15.27
N GLY A 7 31.75 -0.30 -14.14
CA GLY A 7 31.45 -1.40 -13.20
C GLY A 7 29.96 -1.62 -12.94
N GLY A 8 29.09 -0.62 -13.14
CA GLY A 8 27.68 -0.67 -12.71
C GLY A 8 26.63 -0.84 -13.81
N ALA A 9 27.00 -0.64 -15.09
CA ALA A 9 26.02 -0.54 -16.18
C ALA A 9 25.36 -1.90 -16.55
N GLY A 10 26.07 -3.02 -16.39
CA GLY A 10 25.56 -4.35 -16.73
C GLY A 10 24.51 -4.89 -15.76
N MET A 11 24.62 -4.59 -14.47
CA MET A 11 23.63 -5.00 -13.46
C MET A 11 22.43 -4.04 -13.42
N ALA A 12 22.66 -2.73 -13.54
CA ALA A 12 21.56 -1.75 -13.50
C ALA A 12 20.51 -1.99 -14.61
N GLY A 13 20.95 -2.39 -15.81
CA GLY A 13 20.07 -2.69 -16.95
C GLY A 13 19.03 -3.78 -16.68
N MET A 14 19.39 -4.77 -15.85
CA MET A 14 18.53 -5.92 -15.53
C MET A 14 17.37 -5.56 -14.59
N TRP A 15 17.55 -4.54 -13.74
CA TRP A 15 16.53 -4.09 -12.80
C TRP A 15 15.57 -3.07 -13.42
N ILE A 16 15.89 -2.50 -14.58
CA ILE A 16 15.02 -1.55 -15.30
C ILE A 16 13.60 -2.09 -15.52
N PRO A 17 13.40 -3.30 -16.09
CA PRO A 17 12.04 -3.84 -16.27
C PRO A 17 11.36 -4.15 -14.92
N PHE A 18 12.12 -4.56 -13.90
CA PHE A 18 11.58 -4.85 -12.58
C PHE A 18 11.06 -3.58 -11.89
N LEU A 19 11.87 -2.50 -11.90
CA LEU A 19 11.48 -1.20 -11.35
C LEU A 19 10.33 -0.57 -12.15
N SER A 20 10.35 -0.71 -13.48
CA SER A 20 9.25 -0.24 -14.34
C SER A 20 7.94 -0.98 -14.04
N GLY A 21 7.98 -2.31 -13.90
CA GLY A 21 6.83 -3.12 -13.52
C GLY A 21 6.32 -2.78 -12.11
N MET A 22 7.23 -2.55 -11.16
CA MET A 22 6.88 -2.18 -9.79
C MET A 22 6.30 -0.75 -9.71
N ALA A 23 6.82 0.18 -10.49
CA ALA A 23 6.27 1.53 -10.64
C ALA A 23 4.89 1.53 -11.31
N PHE A 24 4.70 0.69 -12.33
CA PHE A 24 3.40 0.52 -12.98
C PHE A 24 2.37 -0.12 -12.04
N LEU A 25 2.77 -1.16 -11.31
CA LEU A 25 1.91 -1.81 -10.34
C LEU A 25 1.50 -0.85 -9.22
N THR A 26 2.43 -0.08 -8.67
CA THR A 26 2.13 0.96 -7.67
C THR A 26 1.25 2.07 -8.23
N TRP A 27 1.45 2.49 -9.48
CA TRP A 27 0.59 3.47 -10.15
C TRP A 27 -0.85 2.94 -10.39
N VAL A 28 -1.00 1.69 -10.80
CA VAL A 28 -2.30 1.03 -10.96
C VAL A 28 -3.00 0.86 -9.61
N LEU A 29 -2.28 0.39 -8.58
CA LEU A 29 -2.81 0.28 -7.23
C LEU A 29 -3.27 1.64 -6.71
N ALA A 30 -2.41 2.67 -6.84
CA ALA A 30 -2.75 4.04 -6.46
C ALA A 30 -3.95 4.57 -7.26
N GLY A 31 -4.09 4.25 -8.55
CA GLY A 31 -5.23 4.62 -9.36
C GLY A 31 -6.54 3.93 -8.94
N VAL A 32 -6.46 2.66 -8.52
CA VAL A 32 -7.61 1.90 -8.00
C VAL A 32 -8.00 2.38 -6.60
N LEU A 33 -7.02 2.63 -5.72
CA LEU A 33 -7.26 3.24 -4.41
C LEU A 33 -7.85 4.65 -4.56
N ARG A 34 -7.28 5.48 -5.43
CA ARG A 34 -7.78 6.83 -5.76
C ARG A 34 -9.17 6.82 -6.41
N ARG A 35 -9.55 5.77 -7.15
CA ARG A 35 -10.92 5.60 -7.66
C ARG A 35 -11.91 5.20 -6.57
N LYS A 36 -11.45 4.52 -5.50
CA LYS A 36 -12.24 4.30 -4.29
C LYS A 36 -12.33 5.56 -3.43
N GLU A 37 -11.34 6.45 -3.52
CA GLU A 37 -11.38 7.82 -3.00
C GLU A 37 -12.17 8.74 -3.96
N ARG A 38 -13.47 8.45 -4.15
CA ARG A 38 -14.38 9.60 -4.28
C ARG A 38 -14.23 10.43 -3.01
N PRO A 39 -14.17 11.76 -3.09
CA PRO A 39 -13.74 12.63 -2.00
C PRO A 39 -14.85 12.68 -0.95
N VAL A 40 -14.89 11.67 -0.08
CA VAL A 40 -15.32 11.93 1.29
C VAL A 40 -14.05 12.49 1.92
N ALA A 41 -14.16 13.75 2.32
CA ALA A 41 -13.19 14.59 2.99
C ALA A 41 -12.14 13.85 3.84
N ALA A 42 -11.09 14.56 4.21
CA ALA A 42 -10.31 14.31 5.43
C ALA A 42 -11.24 14.18 6.66
N ARG A 43 -11.97 13.07 6.73
CA ARG A 43 -12.93 12.67 7.75
C ARG A 43 -12.08 11.74 8.59
N ALA A 44 -11.78 12.18 9.80
CA ALA A 44 -11.02 11.45 10.80
C ALA A 44 -11.23 9.94 10.60
N ALA A 45 -10.16 9.21 10.29
CA ALA A 45 -10.22 7.79 9.97
C ALA A 45 -11.15 7.11 10.97
N THR A 46 -12.26 6.56 10.48
CA THR A 46 -13.30 6.02 11.37
C THR A 46 -12.67 4.87 12.14
N ALA A 47 -13.15 4.59 13.35
CA ALA A 47 -12.65 3.43 14.10
C ALA A 47 -12.75 2.12 13.28
N GLU A 48 -13.71 2.01 12.36
CA GLU A 48 -13.78 0.92 11.38
C GLU A 48 -12.59 0.89 10.39
N ASP A 49 -12.18 2.03 9.86
CA ASP A 49 -11.06 2.14 8.92
C ASP A 49 -9.75 1.70 9.58
N VAL A 50 -9.56 2.10 10.85
CA VAL A 50 -8.41 1.66 11.66
C VAL A 50 -8.43 0.14 11.86
N LEU A 51 -9.59 -0.45 12.16
CA LEU A 51 -9.70 -1.90 12.31
C LEU A 51 -9.41 -2.63 11.00
N ARG A 52 -9.86 -2.10 9.86
CA ARG A 52 -9.64 -2.71 8.54
C ARG A 52 -8.15 -2.67 8.15
N GLU A 53 -7.48 -1.57 8.44
CA GLU A 53 -6.04 -1.41 8.23
C GLU A 53 -5.24 -2.42 9.07
N ARG A 54 -5.59 -2.58 10.34
CA ARG A 54 -4.92 -3.53 11.25
C ARG A 54 -5.11 -4.99 10.81
N LEU A 55 -6.29 -5.33 10.25
CA LEU A 55 -6.53 -6.65 9.67
C LEU A 55 -5.68 -6.87 8.41
N ALA A 56 -5.56 -5.88 7.54
CA ALA A 56 -4.74 -5.97 6.32
C ALA A 56 -3.24 -6.14 6.62
N ARG A 57 -2.77 -5.54 7.72
CA ARG A 57 -1.40 -5.71 8.24
C ARG A 57 -1.18 -7.03 8.98
N GLY A 58 -2.26 -7.77 9.28
CA GLY A 58 -2.19 -9.01 10.07
C GLY A 58 -1.96 -8.78 11.57
N GLU A 59 -2.15 -7.55 12.07
CA GLU A 59 -2.01 -7.21 13.50
C GLU A 59 -3.18 -7.74 14.35
N ILE A 60 -4.31 -8.00 13.71
CA ILE A 60 -5.49 -8.60 14.32
C ILE A 60 -6.03 -9.73 13.44
N SER A 61 -6.60 -10.74 14.07
CA SER A 61 -7.28 -11.83 13.37
C SER A 61 -8.67 -11.38 12.85
N PRO A 62 -9.23 -12.08 11.84
CA PRO A 62 -10.59 -11.82 11.37
C PRO A 62 -11.65 -11.88 12.49
N ARG A 63 -11.47 -12.79 13.47
CA ARG A 63 -12.38 -12.92 14.62
C ARG A 63 -12.33 -11.70 15.55
N GLU A 64 -11.16 -11.09 15.71
CA GLU A 64 -10.98 -9.88 16.53
C GLU A 64 -11.54 -8.65 15.82
N PHE A 65 -11.32 -8.54 14.52
CA PHE A 65 -11.93 -7.51 13.67
C PHE A 65 -13.45 -7.49 13.82
N GLU A 66 -14.12 -8.65 13.66
CA GLU A 66 -15.57 -8.71 13.79
C GLU A 66 -16.10 -8.37 15.19
N ARG A 67 -15.37 -8.76 16.24
CA ARG A 67 -15.74 -8.41 17.63
C ARG A 67 -15.67 -6.90 17.85
N ALA A 68 -14.57 -6.27 17.42
CA ALA A 68 -14.38 -4.84 17.54
C ALA A 68 -15.38 -4.04 16.68
N LEU A 69 -15.69 -4.52 15.47
CA LEU A 69 -16.69 -3.91 14.60
C LEU A 69 -18.10 -3.97 15.19
N ARG A 70 -18.47 -5.10 15.80
CA ARG A 70 -19.76 -5.24 16.52
C ARG A 70 -19.84 -4.31 17.73
N ALA A 71 -18.77 -4.18 18.49
CA ALA A 71 -18.72 -3.25 19.63
C ALA A 71 -18.90 -1.80 19.18
N LEU A 72 -18.27 -1.41 18.06
CA LEU A 72 -18.42 -0.06 17.50
C LEU A 72 -19.85 0.24 17.02
N LYS A 73 -20.55 -0.76 16.46
CA LYS A 73 -21.91 -0.60 15.93
C LYS A 73 -22.99 -0.54 17.02
N ASN A 74 -22.73 -1.15 18.17
CA ASN A 74 -23.63 -1.18 19.32
C ASN A 74 -23.30 -0.11 20.38
N SER A 75 -22.37 0.80 20.09
CA SER A 75 -22.00 1.94 20.94
C SER A 75 -22.64 3.23 20.44
#